data_AF-A0AAX6BN09-F1
#
_entry.id   AF-A0AAX6BN09-F1
#
_cell.length_a   1.000
_cell.length_b   1.000
_cell.length_c   1.000
_cell.angle_alpha   90.00
_cell.angle_beta   90.00
_cell.angle_gamma   90.00
#
_symmetry.space_group_name_H-M   'P 1'
#
loop_
_entity.id
_entity.type
_entity.pdbx_description
1 polymer ?
#
loop_
_entity_poly.entity_id
_entity_poly.type
_entity_poly.pdbx_seq_one_letter_code
_entity_poly.pdbx_strand_id
1 'polypeptide(L)' 'MIKALHTNKQVYFTYYKRSQCITETGFIQFVDALSNLFIFMDHMQLSELIDVRFV' A
#
# COMPACT_ATOMS: atom_id res chain seq x y z
N MET A 1 2.52 19.58 6.40
CA MET A 1 2.35 19.59 4.93
C MET A 1 2.33 18.14 4.47
N ILE A 2 1.14 17.58 4.27
CA ILE A 2 0.97 16.24 3.68
C ILE A 2 1.28 16.41 2.20
N LYS A 3 2.40 15.87 1.71
CA LYS A 3 2.59 15.76 0.26
C LYS A 3 1.73 14.58 -0.20
N ALA A 4 0.45 14.85 -0.46
CA ALA A 4 -0.40 13.95 -1.22
C ALA A 4 0.16 13.85 -2.64
N LEU A 5 1.21 13.05 -2.82
CA LEU A 5 1.66 12.68 -4.14
C LEU A 5 0.66 11.63 -4.62
N HIS A 6 -0.38 12.09 -5.32
CA HIS A 6 -1.26 11.22 -6.09
C HIS A 6 -0.40 10.55 -7.15
N THR A 7 0.24 9.44 -6.80
CA THR A 7 1.17 8.80 -7.72
C THR A 7 0.42 8.03 -8.80
N ASN A 8 -0.83 7.60 -8.53
CA ASN A 8 -1.56 6.63 -9.36
C ASN A 8 -0.65 5.50 -9.85
N LYS A 9 0.36 5.14 -9.04
CA LYS A 9 1.36 4.15 -9.39
C LYS A 9 0.79 2.79 -9.07
N GLN A 10 0.71 1.96 -10.10
CA GLN A 10 0.39 0.56 -9.95
C GLN A 10 1.55 -0.15 -9.26
N VAL A 11 1.23 -0.97 -8.28
CA VAL A 11 2.18 -1.78 -7.52
C VAL A 11 1.61 -3.16 -7.29
N TYR A 12 2.49 -4.13 -7.09
CA TYR A 12 2.14 -5.40 -6.47
C TYR A 12 2.29 -5.24 -4.96
N PHE A 13 1.32 -5.70 -4.19
CA PHE A 13 1.43 -5.76 -2.74
C PHE A 13 1.11 -7.16 -2.25
N THR A 14 1.86 -7.61 -1.25
CA THR A 14 1.70 -8.90 -0.60
C THR A 14 1.30 -8.70 0.86
N TYR A 15 0.24 -9.37 1.31
CA TYR A 15 -0.34 -9.16 2.63
C TYR A 15 -0.95 -10.44 3.22
N TYR A 16 -1.21 -10.43 4.53
CA TYR A 16 -1.96 -11.49 5.21
C TYR A 16 -3.44 -11.15 5.33
N LYS A 17 -4.30 -12.08 4.92
CA LYS A 17 -5.75 -12.01 5.14
C LYS A 17 -6.22 -13.34 5.69
N ARG A 18 -6.76 -13.36 6.91
CA ARG A 18 -7.24 -14.61 7.57
C ARG A 18 -6.18 -15.73 7.51
N SER A 19 -4.94 -15.39 7.83
CA SER A 19 -3.76 -16.28 7.79
C SER A 19 -3.35 -16.79 6.39
N GLN A 20 -3.94 -16.27 5.31
CA GLN A 20 -3.51 -16.54 3.94
C GLN A 20 -2.61 -15.41 3.44
N CYS A 21 -1.52 -15.76 2.76
CA CYS A 21 -0.68 -14.79 2.08
C CYS A 21 -1.24 -14.54 0.67
N ILE A 22 -1.61 -13.30 0.39
CA ILE A 22 -2.22 -12.88 -0.86
C ILE A 22 -1.27 -11.90 -1.55
N THR A 23 -1.10 -12.03 -2.87
CA THR A 23 -0.41 -11.03 -3.69
C THR A 23 -1.38 -10.50 -4.73
N GLU A 24 -1.62 -9.19 -4.72
CA GLU A 24 -2.56 -8.52 -5.60
C GLU A 24 -1.92 -7.27 -6.21
N THR A 25 -2.62 -6.71 -7.19
CA THR A 25 -2.23 -5.47 -7.87
C THR A 25 -3.15 -4.36 -7.41
N GLY A 26 -2.60 -3.17 -7.13
CA GLY A 26 -3.41 -1.99 -6.87
C GLY A 26 -2.58 -0.72 -6.98
N PHE A 27 -3.13 0.38 -6.48
CA PHE A 27 -2.57 1.70 -6.69
C PHE A 27 -2.24 2.40 -5.37
N ILE A 28 -1.08 3.05 -5.35
CA ILE A 28 -0.72 3.99 -4.27
C ILE A 28 -1.42 5.32 -4.54
N GLN A 29 -2.39 5.68 -3.71
CA GLN A 29 -3.06 6.97 -3.79
C GLN A 29 -2.36 8.06 -3.00
N PHE A 30 -1.81 7.72 -1.83
CA PHE A 30 -1.17 8.69 -0.94
C PHE A 30 0.05 8.08 -0.26
N VAL A 31 1.10 8.89 -0.15
CA VAL A 31 2.31 8.59 0.64
C VAL A 31 2.46 9.71 1.67
N ASP A 32 2.37 9.37 2.95
CA ASP A 32 2.76 10.29 4.01
C ASP A 32 4.17 9.94 4.48
N ALA A 33 5.15 10.67 3.95
CA ALA A 33 6.55 10.51 4.31
C ALA A 33 6.88 10.95 5.75
N LEU A 34 6.03 11.77 6.39
CA LEU A 34 6.23 12.19 7.77
C LEU A 34 5.75 11.12 8.75
N SER A 35 4.67 10.43 8.40
CA SER A 35 4.08 9.36 9.22
C SER A 35 4.52 7.95 8.78
N ASN A 36 5.38 7.86 7.77
CA ASN A 36 5.79 6.60 7.12
C ASN A 36 4.59 5.70 6.73
N LEU A 37 3.50 6.33 6.28
CA LEU A 37 2.23 5.66 5.99
C LEU A 37 1.97 5.64 4.49
N PHE A 38 1.74 4.45 3.95
CA PHE A 38 1.21 4.25 2.60
C PHE A 38 -0.28 3.96 2.70
N ILE A 39 -1.11 4.76 2.03
CA ILE A 39 -2.56 4.49 1.93
C ILE A 39 -2.84 3.96 0.53
N PHE A 40 -3.23 2.69 0.48
CA PHE A 40 -3.68 1.99 -0.72
C PHE A 40 -5.20 2.19 -0.90
N MET A 41 -5.69 2.12 -2.14
CA MET A 41 -7.13 2.22 -2.44
C MET A 41 -7.98 1.17 -1.73
N ASP A 42 -7.39 0.02 -1.42
CA ASP A 42 -8.07 -1.01 -0.67
C ASP A 42 -7.77 -0.78 0.81
N HIS A 43 -8.81 -0.63 1.63
CA HIS A 43 -8.70 -0.37 3.06
C HIS A 43 -7.97 -1.55 3.76
N MET A 44 -6.64 -1.51 3.77
CA MET A 44 -5.77 -2.55 4.31
C MET A 44 -4.99 -2.00 5.50
N GLN A 45 -4.83 -2.81 6.55
CA GLN A 45 -4.02 -2.41 7.69
C GLN A 45 -2.54 -2.59 7.36
N LEU A 46 -1.70 -1.59 7.71
CA LEU A 46 -0.25 -1.67 7.50
C LEU A 46 0.38 -2.88 8.21
N SER A 47 -0.20 -3.33 9.33
CA SER A 47 0.21 -4.52 10.06
C SER A 47 0.02 -5.83 9.28
N GLU A 48 -0.85 -5.83 8.28
CA GLU A 48 -1.10 -7.00 7.42
C GLU A 48 -0.19 -7.00 6.19
N LEU A 49 0.47 -5.87 5.88
CA LEU A 49 1.32 -5.70 4.70
C LEU A 49 2.71 -6.34 4.94
N ILE A 50 3.15 -7.15 3.98
CA ILE A 50 4.45 -7.84 4.02
C ILE A 50 5.44 -7.17 3.06
N ASP A 51 5.01 -6.91 1.82
CA ASP A 51 5.88 -6.44 0.74
C ASP A 51 5.12 -5.55 -0.24
N VAL A 52 5.82 -4.60 -0.85
CA VAL A 52 5.32 -3.72 -1.91
C VAL A 52 6.38 -3.64 -3.00
N ARG A 53 6.02 -4.07 -4.21
CA ARG A 53 6.88 -4.02 -5.39
C ARG A 53 6.31 -3.05 -6.42
N PHE A 54 7.12 -2.06 -6.78
CA PHE A 54 6.81 -1.16 -7.89
C PHE A 54 6.94 -1.90 -9.22
N VAL A 55 6.02 -1.63 -10.14
CA VAL A 55 6.10 -2.08 -11.55
C VAL A 55 7.19 -1.29 -12.28
#